data_AF-A0A5J4N739-F1
#
_entry.id   AF-A0A5J4N739-F1
#
_cell.length_a   1.000
_cell.length_b   1.000
_cell.length_c   1.000
_cell.angle_alpha   90.00
_cell.angle_beta   90.00
_cell.angle_gamma   90.00
#
_symmetry.space_group_name_H-M   'P 1'
#
loop_
_entity.id
_entity.type
_entity.pdbx_description
1 polymer ?
#
loop_
_entity_poly.entity_id
_entity_poly.type
_entity_poly.pdbx_seq_one_letter_code
_entity_poly.pdbx_strand_id
1 'polypeptide(L)'
;MSWFQRKLSDIPLTASLLFGVGIDRIHKTVPQTASAAGLKNKQLLLPTGRVLGGTAMLNAMIFSFGNREDESSKRFHSWNPHFFSELFKINESDLIHILKHVFKMFVFLISTPLCLTCSMCYIPQAFTSNSKRWSPYVHCLKPILKNERARVTVLPETVVDKVLIDPNSEGKVIGVKADSRGVSLKILLKNPRIPVNDATISPEVILSAGTFETPAILLRSGIGTSGV
;
A
#
# COMPACT_ATOMS: atom_id res chain seq x y z
N MET A 1 -13.99 10.68 0.16
CA MET A 1 -13.78 10.68 1.63
C MET A 1 -14.17 12.04 2.17
N SER A 2 -15.06 12.10 3.16
CA SER A 2 -15.49 13.36 3.78
C SER A 2 -14.37 13.97 4.64
N TRP A 3 -14.50 15.25 4.98
CA TRP A 3 -13.57 15.92 5.89
C TRP A 3 -13.49 15.23 7.26
N PHE A 4 -14.64 14.79 7.80
CA PHE A 4 -14.71 14.12 9.09
C PHE A 4 -14.02 12.75 9.08
N GLN A 5 -14.29 11.93 8.05
CA GLN A 5 -13.62 10.63 7.85
C GLN A 5 -12.10 10.80 7.76
N ARG A 6 -11.63 11.87 7.09
CA ARG A 6 -10.20 12.19 7.01
C ARG A 6 -9.61 12.49 8.39
N LYS A 7 -10.30 13.28 9.21
CA LYS A 7 -9.82 13.62 10.56
C LYS A 7 -9.69 12.40 11.46
N LEU A 8 -10.64 11.46 11.37
CA LEU A 8 -10.57 10.18 12.07
C LEU A 8 -9.45 9.28 11.54
N SER A 9 -9.17 9.32 10.23
CA SER A 9 -8.06 8.54 9.63
C SER A 9 -6.70 9.10 10.05
N ASP A 10 -6.57 10.43 10.14
CA ASP A 10 -5.33 11.10 10.54
C ASP A 10 -4.90 10.72 11.98
N ILE A 11 -5.83 10.31 12.84
CA ILE A 11 -5.55 9.85 14.21
C ILE A 11 -5.46 8.31 14.20
N PRO A 12 -4.28 7.71 14.43
CA PRO A 12 -4.10 6.26 14.32
C PRO A 12 -5.08 5.44 15.17
N LEU A 13 -5.37 5.88 16.39
CA LEU A 13 -6.24 5.18 17.34
C LEU A 13 -7.70 5.07 16.85
N THR A 14 -8.17 6.06 16.08
CA THR A 14 -9.55 6.09 15.58
C THR A 14 -9.69 5.48 14.18
N ALA A 15 -8.60 5.05 13.55
CA ALA A 15 -8.64 4.52 12.19
C ALA A 15 -9.49 3.24 12.08
N SER A 16 -9.49 2.39 13.11
CA SER A 16 -10.31 1.17 13.16
C SER A 16 -11.82 1.45 13.12
N LEU A 17 -12.26 2.65 13.52
CA LEU A 17 -13.67 3.05 13.44
C LEU A 17 -14.14 3.27 11.99
N LEU A 18 -13.22 3.35 11.04
CA LEU A 18 -13.54 3.61 9.64
C LEU A 18 -13.77 2.34 8.82
N PHE A 19 -13.54 1.16 9.40
CA PHE A 19 -13.87 -0.11 8.75
C PHE A 19 -15.38 -0.23 8.53
N GLY A 20 -15.79 -0.58 7.32
CA GLY A 20 -17.18 -0.70 6.92
C GLY A 20 -17.91 0.62 6.63
N VAL A 21 -17.24 1.77 6.74
CA VAL A 21 -17.86 3.10 6.55
C VAL A 21 -17.64 3.66 5.14
N GLY A 22 -17.28 2.80 4.19
CA GLY A 22 -17.25 3.09 2.74
C GLY A 22 -15.96 3.70 2.21
N ILE A 23 -14.95 3.90 3.06
CA ILE A 23 -13.58 4.23 2.63
C ILE A 23 -12.70 2.99 2.45
N ASP A 24 -13.25 1.83 2.79
CA ASP A 24 -12.66 0.52 2.60
C ASP A 24 -13.46 -0.29 1.57
N ARG A 25 -12.79 -1.27 0.98
CA ARG A 25 -13.38 -2.34 0.21
C ARG A 25 -13.11 -3.63 0.98
N ILE A 26 -14.18 -4.27 1.45
CA ILE A 26 -14.08 -5.50 2.24
C ILE A 26 -14.15 -6.70 1.29
N HIS A 27 -13.01 -7.35 1.07
CA HIS A 27 -12.96 -8.62 0.38
C HIS A 27 -13.37 -9.75 1.34
N LYS A 28 -14.00 -10.78 0.80
CA LYS A 28 -14.35 -11.98 1.56
C LYS A 28 -13.61 -13.16 0.96
N THR A 29 -13.04 -14.01 1.81
CA THR A 29 -12.49 -15.28 1.34
C THR A 29 -13.63 -16.20 0.93
N VAL A 30 -13.32 -17.21 0.12
CA VAL A 30 -14.18 -18.41 0.03
C VAL A 30 -14.26 -19.08 1.42
N PRO A 31 -15.28 -19.90 1.70
CA PRO A 31 -15.36 -20.67 2.94
C PRO A 31 -14.06 -21.45 3.18
N GLN A 32 -13.46 -21.26 4.34
CA GLN A 32 -12.19 -21.90 4.71
C GLN A 32 -12.45 -23.26 5.35
N THR A 33 -11.61 -24.25 5.03
CA THR A 33 -11.72 -25.62 5.54
C THR A 33 -11.01 -25.79 6.88
N ALA A 34 -9.80 -25.22 7.02
CA ALA A 34 -8.94 -25.37 8.19
C ALA A 34 -8.89 -24.12 9.10
N SER A 35 -9.57 -23.04 8.74
CA SER A 35 -9.59 -21.78 9.50
C SER A 35 -10.99 -21.19 9.52
N ALA A 36 -11.19 -20.10 10.27
CA ALA A 36 -12.45 -19.35 10.32
C ALA A 36 -13.71 -20.14 10.74
N ALA A 37 -13.56 -21.30 11.39
CA ALA A 37 -14.70 -22.17 11.75
C ALA A 37 -15.77 -21.47 12.62
N GLY A 38 -15.35 -20.55 13.49
CA GLY A 38 -16.25 -19.74 14.33
C GLY A 38 -16.80 -18.48 13.67
N LEU A 39 -16.44 -18.20 12.41
CA LEU A 39 -16.94 -17.03 11.67
C LEU A 39 -18.15 -17.37 10.83
N LYS A 40 -19.01 -16.37 10.59
CA LYS A 40 -20.18 -16.52 9.71
C LYS A 40 -19.74 -17.03 8.33
N ASN A 41 -20.40 -18.09 7.86
CA ASN A 41 -20.11 -18.78 6.60
C ASN A 41 -18.68 -19.33 6.48
N LYS A 42 -17.91 -19.42 7.56
CA LYS A 42 -16.48 -19.79 7.56
C LYS A 42 -15.61 -18.88 6.67
N GLN A 43 -15.95 -17.59 6.57
CA GLN A 43 -15.24 -16.63 5.71
C GLN A 43 -14.51 -15.56 6.53
N LEU A 44 -13.32 -15.17 6.07
CA LEU A 44 -12.57 -14.04 6.61
C LEU A 44 -12.94 -12.76 5.87
N LEU A 45 -13.04 -11.66 6.61
CA LEU A 45 -13.17 -10.31 6.06
C LEU A 45 -11.78 -9.68 5.94
N LEU A 46 -11.43 -9.23 4.75
CA LEU A 46 -10.13 -8.65 4.42
C LEU A 46 -10.35 -7.22 3.93
N PRO A 47 -10.38 -6.22 4.85
CA PRO A 47 -10.59 -4.84 4.48
C PRO A 47 -9.35 -4.27 3.76
N THR A 48 -9.57 -3.58 2.65
CA THR A 48 -8.54 -2.85 1.90
C THR A 48 -8.93 -1.39 1.72
N GLY A 49 -7.96 -0.48 1.67
CA GLY A 49 -8.27 0.95 1.53
C GLY A 49 -8.76 1.31 0.14
N ARG A 50 -9.97 1.90 0.04
CA ARG A 50 -10.54 2.49 -1.18
C ARG A 50 -10.47 4.02 -1.11
N VAL A 51 -9.25 4.53 -1.04
CA VAL A 51 -8.96 5.96 -0.91
C VAL A 51 -7.60 6.27 -1.50
N LEU A 52 -7.33 7.52 -1.88
CA LEU A 52 -5.98 7.95 -2.28
C LEU A 52 -5.01 7.71 -1.11
N GLY A 53 -3.94 6.94 -1.37
CA GLY A 53 -3.03 6.43 -0.33
C GLY A 53 -3.28 4.97 0.06
N GLY A 54 -4.36 4.36 -0.43
CA GLY A 54 -4.66 2.93 -0.26
C GLY A 54 -4.85 2.51 1.20
N THR A 55 -4.52 1.26 1.50
CA THR A 55 -4.66 0.67 2.85
C THR A 55 -3.78 1.35 3.90
N ALA A 56 -2.74 2.09 3.52
CA ALA A 56 -1.92 2.87 4.45
C ALA A 56 -2.71 4.02 5.12
N MET A 57 -3.90 4.37 4.61
CA MET A 57 -4.83 5.30 5.26
C MET A 57 -5.67 4.65 6.38
N LEU A 58 -5.69 3.32 6.45
CA LEU A 58 -6.50 2.54 7.40
C LEU A 58 -5.67 1.70 8.36
N ASN A 59 -4.39 1.45 8.07
CA ASN A 59 -3.54 0.59 8.89
C ASN A 59 -3.29 1.15 10.30
N ALA A 60 -2.80 0.31 11.21
CA ALA A 60 -2.48 0.68 12.60
C ALA A 60 -1.15 1.44 12.76
N MET A 61 -0.55 1.94 11.67
CA MET A 61 0.74 2.63 11.64
C MET A 61 1.96 1.85 12.16
N ILE A 62 1.81 0.56 12.48
CA ILE A 62 2.91 -0.30 12.92
C ILE A 62 3.92 -0.47 11.78
N PHE A 63 5.17 -0.12 12.03
CA PHE A 63 6.29 -0.38 11.14
C PHE A 63 7.15 -1.52 11.68
N SER A 64 7.45 -2.47 10.80
CA SER A 64 8.35 -3.58 11.05
C SER A 64 9.08 -3.94 9.76
N PHE A 65 10.37 -4.23 9.85
CA PHE A 65 11.16 -4.80 8.76
C PHE A 65 10.91 -6.32 8.57
N GLY A 66 10.11 -6.93 9.46
CA GLY A 66 9.94 -8.38 9.51
C GLY A 66 11.11 -9.07 10.21
N ASN A 67 11.08 -10.41 10.18
CA ASN A 67 12.17 -11.22 10.73
C ASN A 67 13.38 -11.16 9.79
N ARG A 68 14.59 -10.96 10.35
CA ARG A 68 15.84 -10.99 9.59
C ARG A 68 16.06 -12.32 8.87
N GLU A 69 15.53 -13.41 9.43
CA GLU A 69 15.66 -14.74 8.83
C GLU A 69 14.64 -15.04 7.73
N ASP A 70 13.63 -14.18 7.53
CA ASP A 70 12.65 -14.35 6.46
C ASP A 70 13.32 -14.22 5.08
N GLU A 71 13.33 -15.32 4.32
CA GLU A 71 13.92 -15.37 2.97
C GLU A 71 13.27 -14.36 2.00
N SER A 72 11.97 -14.11 2.14
CA SER A 72 11.26 -13.13 1.31
C SER A 72 11.77 -11.73 1.59
N SER A 73 11.99 -11.41 2.87
CA SER A 73 12.59 -10.16 3.30
C SER A 73 14.02 -10.05 2.78
N LYS A 74 14.86 -11.09 2.92
CA LYS A 74 16.24 -11.11 2.41
C LYS A 74 16.31 -10.84 0.90
N ARG A 75 15.46 -11.52 0.11
CA ARG A 75 15.38 -11.28 -1.35
C ARG A 75 14.97 -9.86 -1.66
N PHE A 76 13.94 -9.34 -1.00
CA PHE A 76 13.50 -7.96 -1.18
C PHE A 76 14.61 -6.94 -0.89
N HIS A 77 15.40 -7.15 0.16
CA HIS A 77 16.58 -6.32 0.47
C HIS A 77 17.64 -6.37 -0.64
N SER A 78 17.93 -7.56 -1.17
CA SER A 78 18.94 -7.72 -2.23
C SER A 78 18.57 -7.04 -3.55
N TRP A 79 17.27 -6.98 -3.89
CA TRP A 79 16.80 -6.36 -5.13
C TRP A 79 16.71 -4.83 -5.05
N ASN A 80 16.70 -4.27 -3.84
CA ASN A 80 16.44 -2.85 -3.62
C ASN A 80 17.54 -2.17 -2.78
N PRO A 81 18.84 -2.37 -3.08
CA PRO A 81 19.91 -1.85 -2.23
C PRO A 81 19.87 -0.32 -2.12
N HIS A 82 19.47 0.37 -3.19
CA HIS A 82 19.37 1.84 -3.18
C HIS A 82 18.27 2.34 -2.24
N PHE A 83 17.07 1.77 -2.31
CA PHE A 83 15.96 2.11 -1.42
C PHE A 83 16.33 1.97 0.06
N PHE A 84 16.96 0.85 0.42
CA PHE A 84 17.40 0.63 1.79
C PHE A 84 18.53 1.58 2.19
N SER A 85 19.44 1.91 1.28
CA SER A 85 20.50 2.89 1.57
C SER A 85 19.94 4.27 1.92
N GLU A 86 18.87 4.72 1.26
CA GLU A 86 18.20 5.96 1.61
C GLU A 86 17.44 5.86 2.94
N LEU A 87 16.74 4.74 3.14
CA LEU A 87 15.98 4.49 4.36
C LEU A 87 16.88 4.43 5.61
N PHE A 88 18.06 3.83 5.50
CA PHE A 88 19.03 3.75 6.61
C PHE A 88 19.86 5.03 6.79
N LYS A 89 20.07 5.84 5.75
CA LYS A 89 20.68 7.18 5.87
C LYS A 89 19.83 8.14 6.73
N ILE A 90 18.52 7.95 6.76
CA ILE A 90 17.60 8.77 7.58
C ILE A 90 17.77 8.51 9.10
N ASN A 91 18.52 7.48 9.51
CA ASN A 91 18.47 6.93 10.87
C ASN A 91 19.68 7.17 11.79
N GLU A 92 20.81 7.75 11.36
CA GLU A 92 21.95 7.90 12.28
C GLU A 92 21.75 8.99 13.36
N SER A 93 20.93 10.02 13.13
CA SER A 93 20.73 11.10 14.11
C SER A 93 19.50 10.95 15.01
N ASP A 94 18.41 10.32 14.53
CA ASP A 94 17.10 10.37 15.21
C ASP A 94 16.81 9.12 16.08
N LEU A 95 17.52 8.00 15.87
CA LEU A 95 17.24 6.74 16.57
C LEU A 95 17.65 6.76 18.05
N ILE A 96 18.71 7.50 18.40
CA ILE A 96 19.35 7.40 19.73
C ILE A 96 18.54 8.13 20.82
N HIS A 97 17.74 9.15 20.45
CA HIS A 97 17.05 10.00 21.43
C HIS A 97 15.74 9.39 21.97
N ILE A 98 14.99 8.65 21.13
CA ILE A 98 13.69 8.08 21.52
C ILE A 98 13.86 6.82 22.40
N LEU A 99 14.92 6.03 22.15
CA LEU A 99 15.21 4.80 22.89
C LEU A 99 15.54 5.03 24.37
N LYS A 100 16.18 6.15 24.73
CA LYS A 100 16.59 6.42 26.12
C LYS A 100 15.45 6.91 27.03
N HIS A 101 14.41 7.55 26.48
CA HIS A 101 13.39 8.21 27.30
C HIS A 101 12.21 7.29 27.65
N VAL A 102 11.84 6.36 26.75
CA VAL A 102 10.72 5.42 26.98
C VAL A 102 11.13 4.22 27.84
N PHE A 103 12.40 3.80 27.75
CA PHE A 103 12.92 2.65 28.54
C PHE A 103 12.84 2.89 30.05
N LYS A 104 12.83 4.15 30.50
CA LYS A 104 12.75 4.49 31.93
C LYS A 104 11.32 4.46 32.48
N MET A 105 10.30 4.51 31.62
CA MET A 105 8.90 4.64 32.05
C MET A 105 8.15 3.31 32.17
N PHE A 106 8.63 2.23 31.52
CA PHE A 106 7.88 0.96 31.43
C PHE A 106 8.48 -0.22 32.20
N VAL A 107 9.70 -0.08 32.75
CA VAL A 107 10.38 -1.15 33.51
C VAL A 107 9.75 -1.40 34.89
N PHE A 108 8.74 -0.63 35.32
CA PHE A 108 8.13 -0.82 36.63
C PHE A 108 6.93 -1.79 36.68
N LEU A 109 6.42 -2.30 35.53
CA LEU A 109 5.14 -3.05 35.52
C LEU A 109 5.21 -4.57 35.29
N ILE A 110 6.37 -5.19 35.08
CA ILE A 110 6.46 -6.65 34.88
C ILE A 110 7.54 -7.27 35.76
N SER A 111 7.26 -7.35 37.06
CA SER A 111 8.00 -8.18 38.01
C SER A 111 7.42 -9.60 38.02
N THR A 112 7.64 -10.36 36.94
CA THR A 112 7.50 -11.82 36.96
C THR A 112 8.70 -12.46 36.23
N PRO A 113 9.49 -13.32 36.89
CA PRO A 113 10.65 -13.95 36.28
C PRO A 113 10.19 -15.23 35.57
N LEU A 114 9.73 -15.11 34.33
CA LEU A 114 9.50 -16.30 33.50
C LEU A 114 9.89 -16.01 32.04
N CYS A 115 10.94 -16.71 31.60
CA CYS A 115 11.35 -16.87 30.20
C CYS A 115 11.93 -15.64 29.48
N LEU A 116 13.09 -15.18 29.96
CA LEU A 116 13.96 -14.19 29.29
C LEU A 116 14.93 -14.83 28.26
N THR A 117 14.50 -15.87 27.55
CA THR A 117 15.19 -16.37 26.34
C THR A 117 14.47 -16.01 25.04
N CYS A 118 13.38 -15.22 25.11
CA CYS A 118 12.76 -14.67 23.91
C CYS A 118 13.48 -13.39 23.47
N SER A 119 14.34 -13.53 22.45
CA SER A 119 14.81 -12.47 21.55
C SER A 119 13.67 -11.80 20.74
N MET A 120 12.47 -11.66 21.31
CA MET A 120 11.21 -11.59 20.56
C MET A 120 10.18 -10.64 21.21
N CYS A 121 10.60 -9.52 21.79
CA CYS A 121 9.67 -8.43 22.10
C CYS A 121 10.38 -7.08 21.88
N TYR A 122 10.01 -6.38 20.81
CA TYR A 122 10.50 -5.04 20.51
C TYR A 122 9.30 -4.10 20.35
N ILE A 123 9.45 -2.84 20.78
CA ILE A 123 8.43 -1.82 20.51
C ILE A 123 8.57 -1.45 19.04
N PRO A 124 7.55 -1.73 18.19
CA PRO A 124 7.62 -1.36 16.80
C PRO A 124 7.60 0.16 16.67
N GLN A 125 8.37 0.67 15.71
CA GLN A 125 8.26 2.06 15.33
C GLN A 125 6.86 2.30 14.74
N ALA A 126 6.33 3.50 14.93
CA ALA A 126 5.07 3.91 14.35
C ALA A 126 5.32 4.95 13.26
N PHE A 127 4.64 4.82 12.13
CA PHE A 127 4.63 5.81 11.06
C PHE A 127 3.76 7.03 11.47
N THR A 128 4.22 7.82 12.43
CA THR A 128 3.50 9.02 12.89
C THR A 128 4.41 10.23 12.86
N SER A 129 3.87 11.39 12.48
CA SER A 129 4.54 12.69 12.56
C SER A 129 3.61 13.68 13.25
N ASN A 130 4.09 14.34 14.30
CA ASN A 130 3.30 15.26 15.14
C ASN A 130 1.95 14.65 15.59
N SER A 131 2.00 13.41 16.07
CA SER A 131 0.84 12.62 16.52
C SER A 131 -0.24 12.36 15.46
N LYS A 132 0.09 12.58 14.18
CA LYS A 132 -0.77 12.28 13.04
C LYS A 132 -0.17 11.15 12.21
N ARG A 133 -1.05 10.45 11.51
CA ARG A 133 -0.70 9.44 10.51
C ARG A 133 0.29 9.97 9.47
N TRP A 134 1.42 9.30 9.35
CA TRP A 134 2.37 9.51 8.26
C TRP A 134 1.94 8.69 7.03
N SER A 135 1.00 9.25 6.24
CA SER A 135 0.44 8.55 5.07
C SER A 135 1.18 8.87 3.76
N PRO A 136 1.21 7.92 2.80
CA PRO A 136 1.71 8.17 1.45
C PRO A 136 0.96 9.30 0.72
N TYR A 137 -0.32 9.49 1.03
CA TYR A 137 -1.09 10.60 0.47
C TYR A 137 -0.52 11.95 0.91
N VAL A 138 -0.29 12.15 2.22
CA VAL A 138 0.17 13.45 2.75
C VAL A 138 1.64 13.72 2.38
N HIS A 139 2.48 12.68 2.34
CA HIS A 139 3.93 12.85 2.20
C HIS A 139 4.46 12.63 0.80
N CYS A 140 3.82 11.78 -0.02
CA CYS A 140 4.25 11.54 -1.40
C CYS A 140 3.36 12.31 -2.38
N LEU A 141 2.04 12.08 -2.35
CA LEU A 141 1.16 12.61 -3.39
C LEU A 141 0.83 14.11 -3.22
N LYS A 142 0.50 14.54 -2.01
CA LYS A 142 0.06 15.92 -1.74
C LYS A 142 1.11 16.99 -2.10
N PRO A 143 2.41 16.81 -1.83
CA PRO A 143 3.43 17.79 -2.25
C PRO A 143 3.54 17.88 -3.78
N ILE A 144 3.44 16.74 -4.48
CA ILE A 144 3.49 16.70 -5.95
C ILE A 144 2.28 17.43 -6.54
N LEU A 145 1.08 17.22 -5.99
CA LEU A 145 -0.13 17.92 -6.45
C LEU A 145 -0.11 19.44 -6.21
N LYS A 146 0.68 19.92 -5.24
CA LYS A 146 0.87 21.36 -5.00
C LYS A 146 1.91 21.99 -5.92
N ASN A 147 2.76 21.18 -6.53
CA ASN A 147 3.81 21.67 -7.40
C ASN A 147 3.27 21.85 -8.82
N GLU A 148 3.11 23.09 -9.27
CA GLU A 148 2.57 23.40 -10.60
C GLU A 148 3.44 22.86 -11.75
N ARG A 149 4.72 22.59 -11.51
CA ARG A 149 5.62 21.99 -12.50
C ARG A 149 5.40 20.48 -12.67
N ALA A 150 4.79 19.82 -11.70
CA ALA A 150 4.53 18.39 -11.77
C ALA A 150 3.34 18.12 -12.71
N ARG A 151 3.60 17.42 -13.81
CA ARG A 151 2.56 17.02 -14.77
C ARG A 151 1.87 15.74 -14.29
N VAL A 152 1.02 15.85 -13.27
CA VAL A 152 0.31 14.72 -12.68
C VAL A 152 -1.19 14.95 -12.75
N THR A 153 -1.93 13.96 -13.26
CA THR A 153 -3.39 13.95 -13.26
C THR A 153 -3.88 12.79 -12.40
N VAL A 154 -4.76 13.09 -11.43
CA VAL A 154 -5.38 12.09 -10.57
C VAL A 154 -6.87 12.05 -10.89
N LEU A 155 -7.38 10.88 -11.26
CA LEU A 155 -8.79 10.64 -11.54
C LEU A 155 -9.42 9.88 -10.37
N PRO A 156 -9.95 10.59 -9.34
CA PRO A 156 -10.66 9.92 -8.25
C PRO A 156 -11.94 9.26 -8.78
N GLU A 157 -12.51 8.34 -7.98
CA GLU A 157 -13.78 7.67 -8.30
C GLU A 157 -13.77 6.94 -9.66
N THR A 158 -12.58 6.56 -10.12
CA THR A 158 -12.36 5.82 -11.36
C THR A 158 -11.90 4.41 -11.01
N VAL A 159 -12.64 3.40 -11.46
CA VAL A 159 -12.36 1.99 -11.24
C VAL A 159 -11.81 1.38 -12.53
N VAL A 160 -10.59 0.85 -12.47
CA VAL A 160 -9.98 0.18 -13.63
C VAL A 160 -10.62 -1.19 -13.84
N ASP A 161 -11.12 -1.42 -15.05
CA ASP A 161 -11.69 -2.71 -15.47
C ASP A 161 -10.57 -3.64 -15.92
N LYS A 162 -9.87 -3.28 -17.00
CA LYS A 162 -8.79 -4.08 -17.60
C LYS A 162 -7.76 -3.22 -18.35
N VAL A 163 -6.58 -3.79 -18.54
CA VAL A 163 -5.56 -3.28 -19.46
C VAL A 163 -5.95 -3.62 -20.90
N LEU A 164 -5.69 -2.69 -21.81
CA LEU A 164 -5.92 -2.86 -23.25
C LEU A 164 -4.60 -3.28 -23.90
N ILE A 165 -4.59 -4.47 -24.49
CA ILE A 165 -3.44 -5.06 -25.19
C ILE A 165 -3.77 -5.09 -26.68
N ASP A 166 -2.78 -4.77 -27.51
CA ASP A 166 -2.90 -4.84 -28.97
C ASP A 166 -3.09 -6.29 -29.42
N PRO A 167 -4.16 -6.62 -30.17
CA PRO A 167 -4.31 -7.95 -30.73
C PRO A 167 -3.30 -8.26 -31.83
N ASN A 168 -2.75 -7.24 -32.50
CA ASN A 168 -1.87 -7.41 -33.66
C ASN A 168 -0.37 -7.36 -33.31
N SER A 169 -0.03 -6.73 -32.18
CA SER A 169 1.34 -6.64 -31.68
C SER A 169 1.47 -7.48 -30.42
N GLU A 170 2.37 -8.47 -30.42
CA GLU A 170 2.52 -9.41 -29.31
C GLU A 170 2.83 -8.67 -27.99
N GLY A 171 1.88 -8.73 -27.04
CA GLY A 171 2.04 -8.21 -25.69
C GLY A 171 2.09 -6.68 -25.54
N LYS A 172 1.85 -5.90 -26.59
CA LYS A 172 1.96 -4.43 -26.51
C LYS A 172 0.75 -3.82 -25.80
N VAL A 173 1.00 -3.05 -24.74
CA VAL A 173 -0.05 -2.32 -24.03
C VAL A 173 -0.42 -1.05 -24.79
N ILE A 174 -1.71 -0.86 -25.08
CA ILE A 174 -2.25 0.34 -25.74
C ILE A 174 -2.83 1.32 -24.71
N GLY A 175 -3.29 0.82 -23.56
CA GLY A 175 -3.93 1.67 -22.57
C GLY A 175 -4.70 0.90 -21.51
N VAL A 176 -5.69 1.56 -20.92
CA VAL A 176 -6.51 1.02 -19.84
C VAL A 176 -7.97 1.38 -20.08
N LYS A 177 -8.87 0.41 -19.85
CA LYS A 177 -10.31 0.65 -19.76
C LYS A 177 -10.69 0.83 -18.29
N ALA A 178 -11.40 1.91 -18.00
CA ALA A 178 -11.87 2.22 -16.66
C ALA A 178 -13.32 2.70 -16.70
N ASP A 179 -14.00 2.61 -15.57
CA ASP A 179 -15.30 3.23 -15.33
C ASP A 179 -15.11 4.42 -14.40
N SER A 180 -15.63 5.58 -14.76
CA SER A 180 -15.66 6.74 -13.87
C SER A 180 -17.11 7.19 -13.71
N ARG A 181 -17.63 7.04 -12.49
CA ARG A 181 -19.02 7.39 -12.15
C ARG A 181 -20.06 6.78 -13.10
N GLY A 182 -19.87 5.54 -13.53
CA GLY A 182 -20.77 4.83 -14.45
C GLY A 182 -20.54 5.12 -15.94
N VAL A 183 -19.54 5.95 -16.27
CA VAL A 183 -19.14 6.23 -17.65
C VAL A 183 -17.88 5.43 -17.98
N SER A 184 -17.97 4.56 -18.98
CA SER A 184 -16.81 3.82 -19.48
C SER A 184 -15.85 4.75 -20.22
N LEU A 185 -14.61 4.80 -19.75
CA LEU A 185 -13.50 5.57 -20.30
C LEU A 185 -12.43 4.63 -20.86
N LYS A 186 -11.78 5.06 -21.95
CA LYS A 186 -10.56 4.43 -22.47
C LYS A 186 -9.42 5.44 -22.38
N ILE A 187 -8.43 5.14 -21.56
CA ILE A 187 -7.22 5.94 -21.40
C ILE A 187 -6.13 5.29 -22.24
N LEU A 188 -5.78 5.92 -23.36
CA LEU A 188 -4.80 5.40 -24.30
C LEU A 188 -3.42 6.01 -24.03
N LEU A 189 -2.38 5.18 -24.14
CA LEU A 189 -1.00 5.62 -24.09
C LEU A 189 -0.72 6.43 -25.37
N LYS A 190 -0.35 7.70 -25.19
CA LYS A 190 0.18 8.50 -26.30
C LYS A 190 1.61 8.08 -26.53
N ASN A 191 1.95 7.71 -27.76
CA ASN A 191 3.32 7.39 -28.15
C ASN A 191 4.10 8.71 -28.25
N PRO A 192 4.91 9.11 -27.23
CA PRO A 192 5.65 10.34 -27.31
C PRO A 192 6.87 10.05 -28.18
N ARG A 193 6.84 10.48 -29.45
CA ARG A 193 8.10 10.71 -30.17
C ARG A 193 8.74 11.98 -29.62
N ILE A 194 9.11 11.97 -28.35
CA ILE A 194 9.89 13.05 -27.72
C ILE A 194 11.29 12.47 -27.55
N PRO A 195 12.24 12.81 -28.44
CA PRO A 195 13.63 12.45 -28.21
C PRO A 195 14.11 13.20 -26.97
N VAL A 196 14.46 12.47 -25.91
CA VAL A 196 15.11 13.02 -24.72
C VAL A 196 16.47 12.33 -24.64
N ASN A 197 17.56 13.08 -24.87
CA ASN A 197 18.93 12.57 -24.79
C ASN A 197 19.13 11.20 -25.49
N ASP A 198 18.78 11.12 -26.78
CA ASP A 198 18.87 9.91 -27.62
C ASP A 198 18.07 8.67 -27.16
N ALA A 199 17.30 8.76 -26.08
CA ALA A 199 16.40 7.72 -25.62
C ALA A 199 14.93 8.03 -25.99
N THR A 200 14.27 7.08 -26.64
CA THR A 200 12.80 7.12 -26.83
C THR A 200 12.14 6.55 -25.59
N ILE A 201 11.56 7.40 -24.75
CA ILE A 201 10.80 6.96 -23.57
C ILE A 201 9.47 6.39 -24.06
N SER A 202 9.29 5.09 -23.89
CA SER A 202 8.01 4.44 -24.17
C SER A 202 7.05 4.68 -23.02
N PRO A 203 5.78 4.98 -23.30
CA PRO A 203 4.76 5.10 -22.27
C PRO A 203 4.44 3.71 -21.70
N GLU A 204 4.22 3.62 -20.39
CA GLU A 204 4.00 2.35 -19.70
C GLU A 204 2.76 2.40 -18.81
N VAL A 205 2.23 1.22 -18.48
CA VAL A 205 1.16 1.05 -17.48
C VAL A 205 1.72 0.28 -16.29
N ILE A 206 1.67 0.89 -15.11
CA ILE A 206 2.12 0.27 -13.85
C ILE A 206 0.87 -0.01 -13.00
N LEU A 207 0.67 -1.28 -12.65
CA LEU A 207 -0.46 -1.70 -11.82
C LEU A 207 -0.09 -1.71 -10.33
N SER A 208 -0.65 -0.75 -9.59
CA SER A 208 -0.47 -0.61 -8.14
C SER A 208 -1.80 -0.73 -7.39
N ALA A 209 -2.68 -1.64 -7.82
CA ALA A 209 -4.04 -1.81 -7.27
C ALA A 209 -4.09 -2.66 -5.97
N GLY A 210 -2.94 -3.18 -5.52
CA GLY A 210 -2.82 -4.04 -4.34
C GLY A 210 -3.01 -5.53 -4.65
N THR A 211 -2.72 -6.37 -3.66
CA THR A 211 -2.57 -7.82 -3.83
C THR A 211 -3.81 -8.54 -4.37
N PHE A 212 -5.02 -8.03 -4.12
CA PHE A 212 -6.25 -8.64 -4.62
C PHE A 212 -6.68 -8.11 -5.99
N GLU A 213 -6.59 -6.79 -6.21
CA GLU A 213 -7.12 -6.18 -7.42
C GLU A 213 -6.14 -6.23 -8.59
N THR A 214 -4.83 -6.15 -8.35
CA THR A 214 -3.82 -6.27 -9.41
C THR A 214 -3.97 -7.58 -10.20
N PRO A 215 -3.97 -8.78 -9.57
CA PRO A 215 -4.17 -10.01 -10.32
C PRO A 215 -5.57 -10.10 -10.94
N ALA A 216 -6.62 -9.57 -10.29
CA ALA A 216 -7.95 -9.55 -10.87
C ALA A 216 -8.03 -8.71 -12.16
N ILE A 217 -7.33 -7.56 -12.20
CA ILE A 217 -7.20 -6.73 -13.42
C ILE A 217 -6.43 -7.51 -14.49
N LEU A 218 -5.31 -8.16 -14.15
CA LEU A 218 -4.53 -8.95 -15.10
C LEU A 218 -5.36 -10.08 -15.72
N LEU A 219 -6.11 -10.83 -14.90
CA LEU A 219 -7.01 -11.90 -15.36
C LEU A 219 -8.08 -11.37 -16.33
N ARG A 220 -8.73 -10.25 -16.00
CA ARG A 220 -9.70 -9.59 -16.91
C ARG A 220 -9.06 -9.01 -18.18
N SER A 221 -7.75 -8.80 -18.16
CA SER A 221 -6.95 -8.35 -19.31
C SER A 221 -6.49 -9.51 -20.19
N GLY A 222 -6.80 -10.76 -19.83
CA GLY A 222 -6.34 -11.96 -20.54
C GLY A 222 -4.94 -12.42 -20.14
N ILE A 223 -4.37 -11.86 -19.07
CA ILE A 223 -3.07 -12.28 -18.52
C ILE A 223 -3.31 -13.18 -17.31
N GLY A 224 -3.13 -14.48 -17.51
CA GLY A 224 -3.26 -15.49 -16.47
C GLY A 224 -3.48 -16.87 -17.07
N THR A 225 -3.88 -17.82 -16.24
CA THR A 225 -4.19 -19.18 -16.70
C THR A 225 -5.35 -19.14 -17.69
N SER A 226 -5.13 -19.66 -18.91
CA SER A 226 -6.22 -20.01 -19.81
C SER A 226 -7.05 -21.10 -19.13
N GLY A 227 -8.32 -20.84 -18.84
CA GLY A 227 -9.20 -21.85 -18.28
C GLY A 227 -9.17 -23.11 -19.15
N VAL A 228 -8.85 -24.24 -18.52
CA VAL A 228 -9.10 -25.59 -19.07
C VAL A 228 -10.56 -25.93 -18.78
#